data_AF-D7CPK0-F1
#
_entry.id   AF-D7CPK0-F1
#
_cell.length_a   1.000
_cell.length_b   1.000
_cell.length_c   1.000
_cell.angle_alpha   90.00
_cell.angle_beta   90.00
_cell.angle_gamma   90.00
#
_symmetry.space_group_name_H-M   'P 1'
#
loop_
_entity.id
_entity.type
_entity.pdbx_description
1 polymer ?
#
loop_
_entity_poly.entity_id
_entity_poly.type
_entity_poly.pdbx_seq_one_letter_code
_entity_poly.pdbx_strand_id
1 'polypeptide(L)'
;MSVLEEVVEKLRREKDIFSEMLQIADRQLQLARGAEDESWLDEFLRLLELRQGLMQEVDQLTKEVEAVRARPGSYEETGEVREKYRTLVDEIKGLIAQIQAKDTTCQEIMQARLKGLEEKLGEVRTSRKANQAYRLPPGTNPAWFIDKKR
;
A
#
# COMPACT_ATOMS: atom_id res chain seq x y z
N MET A 1 -1.95 17.98 -35.42
CA MET A 1 -2.48 17.35 -34.21
C MET A 1 -3.27 18.41 -33.48
N SER A 2 -4.55 18.17 -33.22
CA SER A 2 -5.39 19.11 -32.46
C SER A 2 -5.00 19.11 -30.98
N VAL A 3 -5.41 20.15 -30.25
CA VAL A 3 -5.20 20.27 -28.79
C VAL A 3 -5.75 19.04 -28.08
N LEU A 4 -6.97 18.59 -28.40
CA LEU A 4 -7.56 17.41 -27.77
C LEU A 4 -6.90 16.09 -28.20
N GLU A 5 -6.38 15.96 -29.42
CA GLU A 5 -5.61 14.77 -29.81
C GLU A 5 -4.34 14.62 -28.97
N GLU A 6 -3.61 15.72 -28.73
CA GLU A 6 -2.43 15.72 -27.86
C GLU A 6 -2.82 15.39 -26.41
N VAL A 7 -3.92 15.93 -25.90
CA VAL A 7 -4.47 15.60 -24.57
C VAL A 7 -4.87 14.12 -24.48
N VAL A 8 -5.53 13.57 -25.50
CA VAL A 8 -5.92 12.15 -25.54
C VAL A 8 -4.71 11.23 -25.47
N GLU A 9 -3.61 11.58 -26.15
CA GLU A 9 -2.39 10.78 -26.10
C GLU A 9 -1.73 10.83 -24.70
N LYS A 10 -1.76 11.99 -24.04
CA LYS A 10 -1.30 12.10 -22.63
C LYS A 10 -2.18 11.32 -21.68
N LEU A 11 -3.50 11.33 -21.86
CA LEU A 11 -4.43 10.51 -21.07
C LEU A 11 -4.23 9.01 -21.29
N ARG A 12 -3.86 8.58 -22.49
CA ARG A 12 -3.48 7.17 -22.72
C ARG A 12 -2.27 6.78 -21.88
N ARG A 13 -1.24 7.63 -21.87
CA ARG A 13 -0.06 7.40 -21.03
C ARG A 13 -0.42 7.36 -19.55
N GLU A 14 -1.27 8.29 -19.10
CA GLU A 14 -1.76 8.32 -17.72
C GLU A 14 -2.53 7.04 -17.35
N LYS A 15 -3.39 6.54 -18.24
CA LYS A 15 -4.08 5.26 -18.07
C LYS A 15 -3.10 4.09 -17.95
N ASP A 16 -2.06 4.04 -18.78
CA ASP A 16 -1.06 2.98 -18.72
C ASP A 16 -0.35 3.00 -17.35
N ILE A 17 0.03 4.18 -16.86
CA ILE A 17 0.62 4.35 -15.53
C ILE A 17 -0.32 3.85 -14.43
N PHE A 18 -1.60 4.22 -14.46
CA PHE A 18 -2.56 3.72 -13.47
C PHE A 18 -2.80 2.21 -13.58
N SER A 19 -2.66 1.63 -14.78
CA SER A 19 -2.72 0.18 -14.96
C SER A 19 -1.51 -0.51 -14.30
N GLU A 20 -0.31 0.05 -14.45
CA GLU A 20 0.90 -0.41 -13.75
C GLU A 20 0.75 -0.26 -12.22
N MET A 21 0.22 0.88 -11.75
CA MET A 21 -0.04 1.10 -10.32
C MET A 21 -1.03 0.10 -9.73
N LEU A 22 -2.03 -0.35 -10.52
CA LEU A 22 -2.97 -1.38 -10.11
C LEU A 22 -2.29 -2.73 -9.94
N GLN A 23 -1.39 -3.11 -10.86
CA GLN A 23 -0.59 -4.34 -10.72
C GLN A 23 0.29 -4.29 -9.47
N ILE A 24 0.88 -3.13 -9.17
CA ILE A 24 1.64 -2.94 -7.92
C ILE A 24 0.71 -3.10 -6.70
N ALA A 25 -0.48 -2.50 -6.73
CA ALA A 25 -1.47 -2.63 -5.65
C ALA A 25 -1.85 -4.10 -5.40
N ASP A 26 -2.05 -4.87 -6.47
CA ASP A 26 -2.31 -6.30 -6.41
C ASP A 26 -1.16 -7.07 -5.76
N ARG A 27 0.08 -6.77 -6.17
CA ARG A 27 1.26 -7.42 -5.60
C ARG A 27 1.43 -7.07 -4.12
N GLN A 28 1.24 -5.81 -3.75
CA GLN A 28 1.28 -5.33 -2.37
C GLN A 28 0.22 -6.02 -1.49
N LEU A 29 -0.99 -6.19 -1.99
CA LEU A 29 -2.05 -6.92 -1.31
C LEU A 29 -1.72 -8.42 -1.16
N GLN A 30 -1.13 -9.04 -2.18
CA GLN A 30 -0.67 -10.43 -2.10
C GLN A 30 0.40 -10.61 -1.03
N LEU A 31 1.41 -9.72 -0.98
CA LEU A 31 2.45 -9.74 0.05
C LEU A 31 1.85 -9.60 1.45
N ALA A 32 0.94 -8.64 1.64
CA ALA A 32 0.27 -8.44 2.93
C ALA A 32 -0.54 -9.67 3.38
N ARG A 33 -1.16 -10.40 2.45
CA ARG A 33 -1.92 -11.63 2.75
C ARG A 33 -1.02 -12.83 3.00
N GLY A 34 0.01 -13.03 2.17
CA GLY A 34 0.86 -14.22 2.17
C GLY A 34 2.06 -14.16 3.12
N ALA A 35 2.28 -13.05 3.81
CA ALA A 35 3.40 -12.90 4.73
C ALA A 35 3.34 -13.89 5.91
N GLU A 36 4.33 -14.78 6.00
CA GLU A 36 4.56 -15.64 7.17
C GLU A 36 5.66 -15.07 8.09
N ASP A 37 6.64 -14.36 7.51
CA ASP A 37 7.72 -13.67 8.22
C ASP A 37 7.86 -12.21 7.73
N GLU A 38 9.00 -11.54 8.00
CA GLU A 38 9.26 -10.14 7.63
C GLU A 38 9.97 -9.98 6.27
N SER A 39 10.33 -11.06 5.59
CA SER A 39 11.15 -11.02 4.35
C SER A 39 10.47 -10.30 3.17
N TRP A 40 9.15 -10.20 3.20
CA TRP A 40 8.35 -9.49 2.20
C TRP A 40 8.42 -7.95 2.33
N LEU A 41 8.89 -7.42 3.46
CA LEU A 41 8.94 -5.97 3.71
C LEU A 41 9.85 -5.24 2.73
N ASP A 42 11.00 -5.84 2.39
CA ASP A 42 11.93 -5.25 1.42
C ASP A 42 11.30 -5.14 0.03
N GLU A 43 10.55 -6.16 -0.40
CA GLU A 43 9.80 -6.11 -1.66
C GLU A 43 8.69 -5.06 -1.59
N PHE A 44 7.98 -4.99 -0.46
CA PHE A 44 6.90 -4.02 -0.27
C PHE A 44 7.39 -2.57 -0.34
N LEU A 45 8.54 -2.27 0.28
CA LEU A 45 9.16 -0.95 0.24
C LEU A 45 9.60 -0.57 -1.18
N ARG A 46 10.21 -1.51 -1.93
CA ARG A 46 10.53 -1.27 -3.35
C ARG A 46 9.30 -0.97 -4.18
N LEU A 47 8.18 -1.65 -3.94
CA LEU A 47 6.92 -1.40 -4.63
C LEU A 47 6.34 -0.01 -4.31
N LEU A 48 6.53 0.50 -3.08
CA LEU A 48 6.17 1.87 -2.74
C LEU A 48 7.02 2.91 -3.47
N GLU A 49 8.34 2.68 -3.57
CA GLU A 49 9.25 3.55 -4.33
C GLU A 49 8.85 3.60 -5.81
N LEU A 50 8.53 2.45 -6.42
CA LEU A 50 8.05 2.38 -7.79
C LEU A 50 6.75 3.18 -7.99
N ARG A 51 5.79 3.06 -7.06
CA ARG A 51 4.55 3.86 -7.08
C ARG A 51 4.83 5.35 -6.97
N GLN A 52 5.81 5.76 -6.16
CA GLN A 52 6.18 7.16 -6.04
C GLN A 52 6.76 7.70 -7.37
N GLY A 53 7.61 6.93 -8.05
CA GLY A 53 8.12 7.28 -9.37
C GLY A 53 7.02 7.42 -10.42
N LEU A 54 6.06 6.48 -10.44
CA LEU A 54 4.90 6.54 -11.33
C LEU A 54 4.01 7.78 -11.05
N MET A 55 3.80 8.13 -9.78
CA MET A 55 3.03 9.32 -9.42
C MET A 55 3.71 10.61 -9.88
N GLN A 56 5.04 10.69 -9.81
CA GLN A 56 5.80 11.82 -10.35
C GLN A 56 5.62 11.96 -11.87
N GLU A 57 5.50 10.85 -12.59
CA GLU A 57 5.20 10.86 -14.02
C GLU A 57 3.79 11.40 -14.30
N VAL A 58 2.78 11.01 -13.49
CA VAL A 58 1.42 11.57 -13.58
C VAL A 58 1.40 13.08 -13.31
N ASP A 59 2.13 13.54 -12.29
CA ASP A 59 2.25 14.97 -11.99
C ASP A 59 2.85 15.75 -13.18
N GLN A 60 3.83 15.16 -13.85
CA GLN A 60 4.46 15.74 -15.03
C GLN A 60 3.49 15.77 -16.23
N LEU A 61 2.76 14.68 -16.49
CA LEU A 61 1.74 14.61 -17.53
C LEU A 61 0.63 15.64 -17.31
N THR A 62 0.23 15.85 -16.05
CA THR A 62 -0.79 16.85 -15.69
C THR A 62 -0.36 18.26 -16.10
N LYS A 63 0.88 18.65 -15.78
CA LYS A 63 1.46 19.95 -16.18
C LYS A 63 1.52 20.09 -17.70
N GLU A 64 1.88 19.02 -18.40
CA GLU A 64 1.92 19.01 -19.88
C GLU A 64 0.52 19.20 -20.48
N VAL A 65 -0.49 18.51 -19.96
CA VAL A 65 -1.89 18.68 -20.38
C VAL A 65 -2.37 20.12 -20.15
N GLU A 66 -2.05 20.72 -19.01
CA GLU A 66 -2.36 22.12 -18.72
C GLU A 66 -1.68 23.07 -19.71
N ALA A 67 -0.40 22.86 -19.99
CA ALA A 67 0.35 23.65 -20.96
C ALA A 67 -0.22 23.54 -22.38
N VAL A 68 -0.67 22.35 -22.78
CA VAL A 68 -1.32 22.10 -24.08
C VAL A 68 -2.66 22.84 -24.18
N ARG A 69 -3.48 22.78 -23.12
CA ARG A 69 -4.78 23.46 -23.06
C ARG A 69 -4.68 24.98 -23.07
N ALA A 70 -3.57 25.53 -22.56
CA ALA A 70 -3.31 26.97 -22.55
C ALA A 70 -2.90 27.53 -23.93
N ARG A 71 -2.58 26.69 -24.91
CA ARG A 71 -2.15 27.15 -26.25
C ARG A 71 -3.33 27.78 -27.01
N PRO A 72 -3.13 28.94 -27.67
CA PRO A 72 -4.13 29.53 -28.55
C PRO A 72 -4.28 28.69 -29.82
N GLY A 73 -5.49 28.23 -30.11
CA GLY A 73 -5.81 27.40 -31.27
C GLY A 73 -7.27 26.96 -31.26
N SER A 74 -7.81 26.63 -32.44
CA SER A 74 -9.20 26.17 -32.60
C SER A 74 -9.40 24.80 -31.96
N TYR A 75 -10.35 24.70 -31.03
CA TYR A 75 -10.93 23.46 -30.50
C TYR A 75 -11.93 22.82 -31.49
N GLU A 76 -11.73 22.99 -32.79
CA GLU A 76 -12.54 22.30 -33.79
C GLU A 76 -12.15 20.83 -33.80
N GLU A 77 -12.98 20.04 -33.14
CA GLU A 77 -12.74 18.64 -32.86
C GLU A 77 -13.90 17.80 -33.38
N THR A 78 -13.57 16.63 -33.92
CA THR A 78 -14.56 15.65 -34.32
C THR A 78 -15.16 14.97 -33.09
N GLY A 79 -16.42 14.51 -33.21
CA GLY A 79 -17.08 13.79 -32.12
C GLY A 79 -16.32 12.54 -31.65
N GLU A 80 -15.51 11.94 -32.51
CA GLU A 80 -14.71 10.75 -32.20
C GLU A 80 -13.61 11.02 -31.16
N VAL A 81 -12.87 12.14 -31.29
CA VAL A 81 -11.79 12.47 -30.35
C VAL A 81 -12.36 12.79 -28.97
N ARG A 82 -13.53 13.47 -28.93
CA ARG A 82 -14.25 13.75 -27.69
C ARG A 82 -14.73 12.49 -26.98
N GLU A 83 -15.20 11.50 -27.73
CA GLU A 83 -15.60 10.22 -27.14
C GLU A 83 -14.40 9.47 -26.56
N LYS A 84 -13.29 9.40 -27.30
CA LYS A 84 -12.03 8.80 -26.81
C LYS A 84 -11.55 9.45 -25.51
N TYR A 85 -11.59 10.78 -25.44
CA TYR A 85 -11.28 11.52 -24.22
C TYR A 85 -12.15 11.07 -23.04
N ARG A 86 -13.48 11.03 -23.23
CA ARG A 86 -14.43 10.59 -22.19
C ARG A 86 -14.15 9.17 -21.73
N THR A 87 -13.97 8.24 -22.67
CA THR A 87 -13.68 6.84 -22.35
C THR A 87 -12.42 6.72 -21.51
N LEU A 88 -11.32 7.38 -21.89
CA LEU A 88 -10.06 7.33 -21.14
C LEU A 88 -10.20 7.89 -19.72
N VAL A 89 -10.90 9.01 -19.57
CA VAL A 89 -11.16 9.60 -18.25
C VAL A 89 -11.96 8.65 -17.36
N ASP A 90 -12.98 7.99 -17.91
CA ASP A 90 -13.79 7.04 -17.15
C ASP A 90 -13.00 5.77 -16.80
N GLU A 91 -12.16 5.27 -17.71
CA GLU A 91 -11.24 4.15 -17.45
C GLU A 91 -10.24 4.48 -16.34
N ILE A 92 -9.59 5.65 -16.38
CA ILE A 92 -8.65 6.12 -15.36
C ILE A 92 -9.33 6.19 -13.99
N LYS A 93 -10.53 6.77 -13.91
CA LYS A 93 -11.31 6.81 -12.66
C LYS A 93 -11.60 5.41 -12.12
N GLY A 94 -11.95 4.48 -13.01
CA GLY A 94 -12.17 3.08 -12.66
C GLY A 94 -10.91 2.40 -12.10
N LEU A 95 -9.74 2.69 -12.67
CA LEU A 95 -8.46 2.18 -12.17
C LEU A 95 -8.13 2.76 -10.79
N ILE A 96 -8.29 4.08 -10.59
CA ILE A 96 -8.06 4.74 -9.31
C ILE A 96 -8.94 4.15 -8.21
N ALA A 97 -10.23 3.94 -8.49
CA ALA A 97 -11.15 3.34 -7.51
C ALA A 97 -10.72 1.92 -7.10
N GLN A 98 -10.26 1.11 -8.06
CA GLN A 98 -9.75 -0.23 -7.77
C GLN A 98 -8.47 -0.21 -6.95
N ILE A 99 -7.55 0.70 -7.26
CA ILE A 99 -6.32 0.94 -6.50
C ILE A 99 -6.68 1.28 -5.05
N GLN A 100 -7.56 2.27 -4.84
CA GLN A 100 -7.97 2.72 -3.50
C GLN A 100 -8.59 1.59 -2.67
N ALA A 101 -9.43 0.75 -3.30
CA ALA A 101 -10.04 -0.38 -2.62
C ALA A 101 -8.98 -1.39 -2.14
N LYS A 102 -8.00 -1.71 -3.01
CA LYS A 102 -6.90 -2.63 -2.67
C LYS A 102 -5.99 -2.06 -1.60
N ASP A 103 -5.65 -0.77 -1.70
CA ASP A 103 -4.82 -0.08 -0.71
C ASP A 103 -5.48 -0.06 0.66
N THR A 104 -6.79 0.21 0.71
CA THR A 104 -7.58 0.14 1.95
C THR A 104 -7.52 -1.26 2.57
N THR A 105 -7.77 -2.31 1.78
CA THR A 105 -7.69 -3.70 2.27
C THR A 105 -6.27 -4.05 2.73
N CYS A 106 -5.25 -3.60 1.99
CA CYS A 106 -3.84 -3.83 2.33
C CYS A 106 -3.50 -3.20 3.68
N GLN A 107 -3.92 -1.95 3.89
CA GLN A 107 -3.72 -1.21 5.13
C GLN A 107 -4.41 -1.89 6.32
N GLU A 108 -5.65 -2.35 6.16
CA GLU A 108 -6.39 -3.09 7.20
C GLU A 108 -5.64 -4.36 7.63
N ILE A 109 -5.13 -5.13 6.66
CA ILE A 109 -4.35 -6.36 6.94
C ILE A 109 -3.07 -6.02 7.71
N MET A 110 -2.36 -4.97 7.30
CA MET A 110 -1.14 -4.53 7.98
C MET A 110 -1.42 -4.09 9.42
N GLN A 111 -2.48 -3.31 9.64
CA GLN A 111 -2.89 -2.89 10.98
C GLN A 111 -3.25 -4.07 11.88
N ALA A 112 -3.99 -5.05 11.34
CA ALA A 112 -4.33 -6.26 12.09
C ALA A 112 -3.09 -7.07 12.51
N ARG A 113 -2.10 -7.18 11.61
CA ARG A 113 -0.82 -7.85 11.90
C ARG A 113 -0.03 -7.12 12.98
N LEU A 114 0.08 -5.80 12.89
CA LEU A 114 0.76 -4.98 13.90
C LEU A 114 0.14 -5.16 15.28
N LYS A 115 -1.19 -5.12 15.37
CA LYS A 115 -1.91 -5.34 16.62
C LYS A 115 -1.62 -6.73 17.21
N GLY A 116 -1.61 -7.77 16.39
CA GLY A 116 -1.28 -9.13 16.84
C GLY A 116 0.17 -9.27 17.36
N LEU A 117 1.12 -8.51 16.79
CA LEU A 117 2.49 -8.46 17.30
C LEU A 117 2.56 -7.73 18.65
N GLU A 118 1.82 -6.64 18.82
CA GLU A 118 1.73 -5.92 20.10
C GLU A 118 1.14 -6.79 21.22
N GLU A 119 0.09 -7.55 20.92
CA GLU A 119 -0.54 -8.50 21.87
C GLU A 119 0.45 -9.59 22.30
N LYS A 120 1.12 -10.24 21.35
CA LYS A 120 2.17 -11.25 21.64
C LYS A 120 3.31 -10.67 22.48
N LEU A 121 3.74 -9.44 22.20
CA LEU A 121 4.77 -8.77 23.00
C LEU A 121 4.30 -8.53 24.44
N GLY A 122 3.02 -8.18 24.62
CA GLY A 122 2.36 -8.07 25.92
C GLY A 122 2.36 -9.39 26.70
N GLU A 123 2.01 -10.50 26.03
CA GLU A 123 2.04 -11.83 26.62
C GLU A 123 3.44 -12.26 27.03
N VAL A 124 4.46 -12.02 26.20
CA VAL A 124 5.87 -12.31 26.53
C VAL A 124 6.33 -11.49 27.73
N ARG A 125 5.99 -10.20 27.79
CA ARG A 125 6.32 -9.32 28.93
C ARG A 125 5.65 -9.81 30.21
N THR A 126 4.39 -10.22 30.13
CA THR A 126 3.62 -10.74 31.27
C THR A 126 4.18 -12.10 31.73
N SER A 127 4.49 -12.99 30.78
CA SER A 127 5.12 -14.29 31.04
C SER A 127 6.53 -14.13 31.63
N ARG A 128 7.30 -13.12 31.21
CA ARG A 128 8.60 -12.78 31.81
C ARG A 128 8.45 -12.29 33.26
N LYS A 129 7.46 -11.45 33.55
CA LYS A 129 7.14 -11.02 34.92
C LYS A 129 6.68 -12.19 35.79
N ALA A 130 5.83 -13.07 35.25
CA ALA A 130 5.39 -14.29 35.94
C ALA A 130 6.58 -15.23 36.22
N ASN A 131 7.44 -15.49 35.23
CA ASN A 131 8.65 -16.30 35.43
C ASN A 131 9.64 -15.65 36.41
N GLN A 132 9.70 -14.32 36.49
CA GLN A 132 10.48 -13.64 37.54
C GLN A 132 9.86 -13.83 38.93
N ALA A 133 8.53 -13.90 39.06
CA ALA A 133 7.87 -14.20 40.33
C ALA A 133 8.12 -15.63 40.83
N TYR A 134 8.37 -16.58 39.92
CA TYR A 134 8.78 -17.95 40.25
C TYR A 134 10.29 -18.13 40.43
N ARG A 135 11.12 -17.10 40.17
CA ARG A 135 12.54 -17.15 40.51
C ARG A 135 12.70 -16.91 42.00
N LEU A 136 13.03 -17.98 42.74
CA LEU A 136 13.43 -17.93 44.14
C LEU A 136 14.57 -16.91 44.32
N PRO A 137 14.51 -16.04 45.34
CA PRO A 137 15.61 -15.14 45.67
C PRO A 137 16.92 -15.92 45.84
N PRO A 138 18.07 -15.39 45.39
CA PRO A 138 19.35 -16.03 45.63
C PRO A 138 19.55 -16.19 47.14
N GLY A 139 19.72 -17.43 47.60
CA GLY A 139 19.82 -17.79 49.02
C GLY A 139 18.59 -18.50 49.61
N THR A 140 17.52 -18.70 48.86
CA THR A 140 16.34 -19.43 49.34
C THR A 140 16.53 -20.94 49.18
N ASN A 141 16.71 -21.65 50.29
CA ASN A 141 16.86 -23.10 50.32
C ASN A 141 15.55 -23.79 49.87
N PRO A 142 15.57 -24.68 48.85
CA PRO A 142 14.37 -25.38 48.36
C PRO A 142 13.74 -26.35 49.37
N ALA A 143 14.32 -26.51 50.57
CA ALA A 143 13.89 -27.46 51.61
C ALA A 143 12.64 -27.07 52.43
N TRP A 144 11.88 -26.03 52.04
CA TRP A 144 10.64 -25.64 52.77
C TRP A 144 9.51 -26.68 52.68
N PHE A 145 9.58 -27.63 51.74
CA PHE A 145 8.54 -28.63 51.49
C PHE A 145 8.82 -30.03 52.07
N ILE A 146 9.92 -30.24 52.80
CA ILE A 146 10.21 -31.57 53.39
C ILE A 146 9.51 -31.72 54.74
N ASP A 147 8.31 -32.29 54.65
CA ASP A 147 7.64 -33.24 55.55
C ASP A 147 8.02 -33.19 57.05
N LYS A 148 7.06 -32.76 57.88
CA LYS A 148 6.98 -33.13 59.29
C LYS A 148 5.73 -33.96 59.56
N LYS A 149 5.72 -35.20 59.08
CA LYS A 149 5.08 -36.32 59.77
C LYS A 149 6.11 -37.08 60.60
N ARG A 150 6.11 -36.81 61.90
CA ARG A 150 6.43 -37.81 62.93
C ARG A 150 5.68 -37.46 64.20
#